data_AF-A0A4Q5Z1H5-F1
#
_entry.id   AF-A0A4Q5Z1H5-F1
#
_cell.length_a   1.000
_cell.length_b   1.000
_cell.length_c   1.000
_cell.angle_alpha   90.00
_cell.angle_beta   90.00
_cell.angle_gamma   90.00
#
_symmetry.space_group_name_H-M   'P 1'
#
loop_
_entity.id
_entity.type
_entity.pdbx_description
1 polymer ?
#
loop_
_entity_poly.entity_id
_entity_poly.type
_entity_poly.pdbx_seq_one_letter_code
_entity_poly.pdbx_strand_id
1 'polypeptide(L)'
;MQEINSKTILFLTGAFVSNACWEEWSTFFTAQGYTTHAPAWPYKDAPADVLRSRHPDPQVASIRLTTLIDHFETIVRALPEKPILIGHSI
;
A
#
# COMPACT_ATOMS: atom_id res chain seq x y z
N MET A 1 -26.05 -8.07 -1.69
CA MET A 1 -24.61 -7.76 -1.56
C MET A 1 -23.87 -8.79 -2.38
N GLN A 2 -22.95 -8.39 -3.26
CA GLN A 2 -22.22 -9.36 -4.09
C GLN A 2 -21.24 -10.11 -3.18
N GLU A 3 -21.22 -11.44 -3.22
CA GLU A 3 -20.19 -12.20 -2.51
C GLU A 3 -18.83 -11.89 -3.14
N ILE A 4 -17.91 -11.36 -2.35
CA ILE A 4 -16.52 -11.14 -2.77
C ILE A 4 -15.75 -12.41 -2.44
N ASN A 5 -15.45 -13.21 -3.47
CA ASN A 5 -14.63 -14.42 -3.34
C ASN A 5 -13.20 -14.13 -3.82
N SER A 6 -12.53 -13.16 -3.19
CA SER A 6 -11.15 -12.77 -3.51
C SER A 6 -10.19 -13.32 -2.47
N LYS A 7 -9.03 -13.80 -2.91
CA LYS A 7 -7.93 -14.23 -2.04
C LYS A 7 -6.77 -13.24 -2.04
N THR A 8 -6.91 -12.11 -2.70
CA THR A 8 -5.87 -11.07 -2.80
C THR A 8 -6.24 -9.85 -1.97
N ILE A 9 -5.34 -9.43 -1.07
CA ILE A 9 -5.48 -8.22 -0.26
C ILE A 9 -4.42 -7.21 -0.68
N LEU A 10 -4.82 -5.97 -0.93
CA LEU A 10 -3.92 -4.85 -1.17
C LEU A 10 -4.05 -3.84 -0.03
N PHE A 11 -2.96 -3.63 0.69
CA PHE A 11 -2.85 -2.68 1.79
C PHE A 11 -2.42 -1.31 1.28
N LEU A 12 -3.12 -0.26 1.73
CA LEU A 12 -2.89 1.13 1.38
C LEU A 12 -2.52 1.92 2.63
N THR A 13 -1.27 2.38 2.72
CA THR A 13 -0.82 3.23 3.84
C THR A 13 -1.34 4.64 3.75
N GLY A 14 -1.43 5.31 4.91
CA GLY A 14 -1.58 6.75 4.99
C GLY A 14 -0.26 7.53 4.88
N ALA A 15 -0.36 8.84 4.73
CA ALA A 15 0.74 9.75 4.40
C ALA A 15 1.94 9.70 5.37
N PHE A 16 1.69 9.51 6.66
CA PHE A 16 2.71 9.61 7.70
C PHE A 16 3.33 8.28 8.14
N VAL A 17 2.86 7.15 7.59
CA VAL A 17 3.35 5.81 7.95
C VAL A 17 4.05 5.15 6.77
N SER A 18 4.95 4.21 7.06
CA SER A 18 5.59 3.35 6.05
C SER A 18 4.71 2.12 5.78
N ASN A 19 4.83 1.51 4.59
CA ASN A 19 4.14 0.27 4.23
C ASN A 19 4.50 -0.91 5.14
N ALA A 20 5.66 -0.84 5.81
CA ALA A 20 6.04 -1.78 6.86
C ALA A 20 5.01 -1.88 8.00
N CYS A 21 4.13 -0.89 8.20
CA CYS A 21 3.07 -0.99 9.22
C CYS A 21 2.08 -2.14 8.97
N TRP A 22 2.07 -2.70 7.77
CA TRP A 22 1.21 -3.82 7.39
C TRP A 22 1.87 -5.19 7.53
N GLU A 23 3.12 -5.30 8.01
CA GLU A 23 3.85 -6.59 8.08
C GLU A 23 3.13 -7.63 8.94
N GLU A 24 2.70 -7.27 10.14
CA GLU A 24 1.97 -8.18 11.05
C GLU A 24 0.62 -8.59 10.46
N TRP A 25 -0.08 -7.66 9.80
CA TRP A 25 -1.33 -7.96 9.10
C TRP A 25 -1.11 -8.87 7.90
N SER A 26 -0.06 -8.62 7.13
CA SER A 26 0.32 -9.44 5.98
C SER A 26 0.64 -10.87 6.42
N THR A 27 1.37 -11.01 7.53
CA THR A 27 1.68 -12.31 8.16
C THR A 27 0.39 -13.02 8.58
N PHE A 28 -0.50 -12.34 9.29
CA PHE A 28 -1.77 -12.89 9.73
C PHE A 28 -2.63 -13.37 8.56
N PHE A 29 -2.86 -12.54 7.54
CA PHE A 29 -3.73 -12.91 6.41
C PHE A 29 -3.10 -13.96 5.50
N THR A 30 -1.78 -13.95 5.34
CA THR A 30 -1.09 -15.01 4.60
C THR A 30 -1.26 -16.36 5.29
N ALA A 31 -1.21 -16.42 6.61
CA ALA A 31 -1.49 -17.64 7.38
C ALA A 31 -2.95 -18.14 7.21
N GLN A 32 -3.88 -17.27 6.81
CA GLN A 32 -5.28 -17.59 6.50
C GLN A 32 -5.52 -17.92 5.01
N GLY A 33 -4.44 -18.03 4.21
CA GLY A 33 -4.51 -18.40 2.79
C GLY A 33 -4.82 -17.24 1.85
N TYR A 34 -4.56 -15.99 2.25
CA TYR A 34 -4.62 -14.83 1.36
C TYR A 34 -3.24 -14.53 0.76
N THR A 35 -3.21 -14.04 -0.48
CA THR A 35 -2.06 -13.32 -1.03
C THR A 35 -2.16 -11.86 -0.61
N THR A 36 -1.08 -11.30 -0.09
CA THR A 36 -1.07 -9.92 0.42
C THR A 36 -0.04 -9.07 -0.31
N HIS A 37 -0.39 -7.80 -0.55
CA HIS A 37 0.49 -6.80 -1.13
C HIS A 37 0.43 -5.54 -0.29
N ALA A 38 1.59 -4.99 0.08
CA ALA A 38 1.71 -3.71 0.77
C ALA A 38 2.74 -2.81 0.05
N PRO A 39 2.45 -2.33 -1.17
CA PRO A 39 3.39 -1.50 -1.91
C PRO A 39 3.54 -0.13 -1.25
N ALA A 40 4.77 0.37 -1.23
CA ALA A 40 5.04 1.73 -0.79
C ALA A 40 4.39 2.76 -1.73
N TRP A 41 4.13 3.95 -1.18
CA TRP A 41 3.87 5.12 -2.00
C TRP A 41 5.10 5.47 -2.85
N PRO A 42 4.93 6.19 -3.97
CA PRO A 42 6.04 6.78 -4.71
C PRO A 42 7.02 7.50 -3.77
N TYR A 43 8.32 7.29 -3.98
CA TYR A 43 9.42 7.88 -3.19
C TYR A 43 9.50 7.45 -1.71
N LYS A 44 8.56 6.63 -1.22
CA LYS A 44 8.52 6.10 0.15
C LYS A 44 8.98 4.64 0.28
N ASP A 45 9.64 4.09 -0.73
CA ASP A 45 10.17 2.73 -0.74
C ASP A 45 11.56 2.66 -0.08
N ALA A 46 11.62 2.96 1.22
CA ALA A 46 12.82 2.87 2.03
C ALA A 46 12.48 2.71 3.52
N PRO A 47 13.42 2.21 4.34
CA PRO A 47 13.29 2.21 5.80
C PRO A 47 12.99 3.60 6.38
N ALA A 48 12.29 3.61 7.52
CA ALA A 48 11.77 4.85 8.11
C ALA A 48 12.85 5.82 8.60
N ASP A 49 14.02 5.33 8.99
CA ASP A 49 15.20 6.14 9.33
C ASP A 49 15.80 6.82 8.09
N VAL A 50 15.91 6.11 6.97
CA VAL A 50 16.34 6.66 5.67
C VAL A 50 15.35 7.70 5.14
N LEU A 51 14.05 7.48 5.29
CA LEU A 51 13.03 8.46 4.91
C LEU A 51 13.15 9.75 5.73
N ARG A 52 13.42 9.63 7.03
CA ARG A 52 13.58 10.80 7.91
C ARG A 52 14.86 11.57 7.61
N SER A 53 15.96 10.89 7.27
CA SER A 53 17.23 11.55 6.94
C SER A 53 17.17 12.34 5.63
N ARG A 54 16.22 12.01 4.73
CA ARG A 54 15.93 12.78 3.51
C ARG A 54 15.17 14.08 3.74
N HIS A 55 14.66 14.34 4.95
CA HIS A 55 13.85 15.53 5.21
C HIS A 55 14.68 16.83 5.17
N PRO A 56 14.24 17.90 4.48
CA PRO A 56 13.03 17.98 3.65
C PRO A 56 13.18 17.24 2.31
N ASP A 57 12.21 16.40 1.97
CA ASP A 57 12.20 15.61 0.73
C ASP A 57 11.18 16.21 -0.27
N PRO A 58 11.64 16.92 -1.31
CA PRO A 58 10.75 17.56 -2.28
C PRO A 58 9.99 16.54 -3.15
N GLN A 59 10.52 15.32 -3.33
CA GLN A 59 9.84 14.29 -4.10
C GLN A 59 8.62 13.76 -3.34
N VAL A 60 8.79 13.44 -2.05
CA VAL A 60 7.67 13.05 -1.18
C VAL A 60 6.64 14.19 -1.06
N ALA A 61 7.10 15.44 -0.94
CA ALA A 61 6.21 16.61 -0.86
C ALA A 61 5.44 16.90 -2.18
N SER A 62 5.91 16.39 -3.32
CA SER A 62 5.27 16.57 -4.62
C SER A 62 4.05 15.68 -4.83
N ILE A 63 3.88 14.64 -4.02
CA ILE A 63 2.81 13.64 -4.18
C ILE A 63 1.43 14.30 -4.05
N ARG A 64 0.53 13.97 -4.97
CA ARG A 64 -0.89 14.38 -4.97
C ARG A 64 -1.78 13.15 -5.03
N LEU A 65 -3.04 13.33 -4.61
CA LEU A 65 -4.01 12.24 -4.54
C LEU A 65 -4.20 11.53 -5.89
N THR A 66 -4.24 12.28 -6.99
CA THR A 66 -4.36 11.69 -8.34
C THR A 66 -3.19 10.76 -8.65
N THR A 67 -1.96 11.19 -8.38
CA THR A 67 -0.76 10.35 -8.55
C THR A 67 -0.80 9.08 -7.70
N LEU A 68 -1.34 9.15 -6.48
CA LEU A 68 -1.52 7.96 -5.63
C LEU A 68 -2.58 7.02 -6.19
N ILE A 69 -3.72 7.55 -6.64
CA ILE A 69 -4.77 6.76 -7.26
C ILE A 69 -4.23 6.03 -8.49
N ASP A 70 -3.55 6.75 -9.40
CA ASP A 70 -2.97 6.18 -10.62
C ASP A 70 -1.94 5.08 -10.31
N HIS A 71 -1.10 5.30 -9.30
CA HIS A 71 -0.11 4.32 -8.82
C HIS A 71 -0.76 3.04 -8.34
N PHE A 72 -1.73 3.13 -7.43
CA PHE A 72 -2.40 1.94 -6.90
C PHE A 72 -3.36 1.31 -7.92
N GLU A 73 -3.99 2.09 -8.80
CA GLU A 73 -4.80 1.58 -9.90
C GLU A 73 -3.96 0.72 -10.85
N THR A 74 -2.75 1.17 -11.20
CA THR A 74 -1.82 0.40 -12.02
C THR A 74 -1.50 -0.94 -11.39
N ILE A 75 -1.27 -0.96 -10.07
CA ILE A 75 -1.03 -2.20 -9.31
C ILE A 75 -2.27 -3.09 -9.33
N VAL A 76 -3.45 -2.55 -9.03
CA VAL A 76 -4.72 -3.29 -9.03
C VAL A 76 -5.00 -3.93 -10.39
N ARG A 77 -4.74 -3.21 -11.49
CA ARG A 77 -4.95 -3.71 -12.87
C ARG A 77 -4.01 -4.84 -13.25
N ALA A 78 -2.86 -4.97 -12.59
CA ALA A 78 -1.90 -6.05 -12.82
C ALA A 78 -2.20 -7.32 -12.00
N LEU A 79 -3.13 -7.26 -11.05
CA LEU A 79 -3.50 -8.41 -10.23
C LEU A 79 -4.41 -9.38 -11.00
N PRO A 80 -4.31 -10.71 -10.76
CA PRO A 80 -5.08 -11.71 -11.47
C PRO A 80 -6.59 -11.71 -11.13
N GLU A 81 -6.98 -11.01 -10.07
CA GLU A 81 -8.35 -10.88 -9.60
C GLU A 81 -8.58 -9.50 -8.96
N LYS A 82 -9.86 -9.13 -8.78
CA LYS A 82 -10.22 -7.93 -8.03
C LYS A 82 -9.83 -8.12 -6.56
N PRO A 83 -8.93 -7.30 -5.99
CA PRO A 83 -8.48 -7.47 -4.62
C PRO A 83 -9.49 -6.89 -3.60
N ILE A 84 -9.34 -7.31 -2.35
CA ILE A 84 -9.86 -6.61 -1.18
C ILE A 84 -8.89 -5.46 -0.86
N LEU A 85 -9.40 -4.23 -0.82
CA LEU A 85 -8.61 -3.07 -0.44
C LEU A 85 -8.78 -2.79 1.05
N ILE A 86 -7.66 -2.72 1.77
CA ILE A 86 -7.62 -2.31 3.18
C ILE A 86 -6.71 -1.09 3.26
N GLY A 87 -7.28 0.06 3.62
CA GLY A 87 -6.56 1.31 3.66
C GLY A 87 -6.88 2.14 4.89
N HIS A 88 -5.96 3.02 5.27
CA HIS A 88 -6.15 3.97 6.35
C HIS A 88 -5.64 5.35 5.95
N SER A 89 -6.48 6.36 6.16
CA SER A 89 -6.19 7.77 5.88
C SER A 89 -5.85 8.05 4.41
N ILE A 90 -5.40 9.27 4.12
CA ILE A 90 -4.90 9.67 2.80
C ILE A 90 -3.54 9.08 2.53
#